data_AF-A0A532C4H4-F1
#
_entry.id   AF-A0A532C4H4-F1
#
_cell.length_a   1.000
_cell.length_b   1.000
_cell.length_c   1.000
_cell.angle_alpha   90.00
_cell.angle_beta   90.00
_cell.angle_gamma   90.00
#
_symmetry.space_group_name_H-M   'P 1'
#
loop_
_entity.id
_entity.type
_entity.pdbx_description
1 polymer ?
#
loop_
_entity_poly.entity_id
_entity_poly.type
_entity_poly.pdbx_seq_one_letter_code
_entity_poly.pdbx_strand_id
1 'polypeptide(L)'
;MNDSSLIEYIRQSVPSLTALYRFGSQAKGTARRDSDMDLAVLARDPIPNLRRFELAQELAVQLHCDVDLVDLRNASTVMRMQVLSTGTCLDTQNESVRREFEMYAYSDYARLNEERREILKRISTTGLVHGNDIILNKAASIERCLQRILEEYAGDNQNLVANQTKQEAIILNLQRACESAIDLAMYVVNQRRLGVPQESHDAFTLLQTAGILPADLATRMQHMVGFRNVAVQEYPRLNLDVAQAIITKQLEDFRTFSSTIVKAFP
;
A
#
# COMPACT_ATOMS: atom_id res chain seq x y z
N MET A 1 21.45 -26.67 7.10
CA MET A 1 21.63 -26.17 5.72
C MET A 1 22.48 -24.90 5.74
N ASN A 2 23.34 -24.64 4.74
CA ASN A 2 24.10 -23.37 4.62
C ASN A 2 23.36 -22.36 3.70
N ASP A 3 23.82 -21.11 3.64
CA ASP A 3 23.13 -20.04 2.87
C ASP A 3 23.03 -20.36 1.38
N SER A 4 24.04 -20.98 0.78
CA SER A 4 24.03 -21.35 -0.65
C SER A 4 22.93 -22.39 -0.96
N SER A 5 22.82 -23.44 -0.14
CA SER A 5 21.77 -24.45 -0.29
C SER A 5 20.37 -23.89 -0.03
N LEU A 6 20.23 -22.95 0.93
CA LEU A 6 18.97 -22.26 1.19
C LEU A 6 18.52 -21.43 -0.03
N ILE A 7 19.44 -20.65 -0.61
CA ILE A 7 19.16 -19.84 -1.80
C ILE A 7 18.71 -20.74 -2.94
N GLU A 8 19.41 -21.84 -3.19
CA GLU A 8 19.08 -22.77 -4.27
C GLU A 8 17.71 -23.42 -4.07
N TYR A 9 17.40 -23.87 -2.84
CA TYR A 9 16.10 -24.46 -2.53
C TYR A 9 14.94 -23.47 -2.75
N ILE A 10 15.11 -22.20 -2.32
CA ILE A 10 14.08 -21.17 -2.50
C ILE A 10 13.92 -20.81 -3.98
N ARG A 11 15.00 -20.72 -4.76
CA ARG A 11 14.92 -20.48 -6.21
C ARG A 11 14.14 -21.58 -6.93
N GLN A 12 14.35 -22.84 -6.56
CA GLN A 12 13.61 -23.97 -7.14
C GLN A 12 12.14 -23.96 -6.71
N SER A 13 11.87 -23.61 -5.45
CA SER A 13 10.52 -23.58 -4.88
C SER A 13 9.69 -22.37 -5.30
N VAL A 14 10.35 -21.28 -5.70
CA VAL A 14 9.74 -20.01 -6.12
C VAL A 14 10.36 -19.58 -7.47
N PRO A 15 9.87 -20.12 -8.61
CA PRO A 15 10.47 -19.86 -9.93
C PRO A 15 10.45 -18.39 -10.35
N SER A 16 9.55 -17.60 -9.79
CA SER A 16 9.42 -16.16 -10.05
C SER A 16 10.22 -15.30 -9.06
N LEU A 17 11.15 -15.87 -8.30
CA LEU A 17 11.95 -15.15 -7.31
C LEU A 17 12.75 -14.00 -7.96
N THR A 18 12.60 -12.81 -7.38
CA THR A 18 13.36 -11.60 -7.72
C THR A 18 14.46 -11.33 -6.70
N ALA A 19 14.14 -11.44 -5.40
CA ALA A 19 15.11 -11.27 -4.33
C ALA A 19 14.71 -12.06 -3.07
N LEU A 20 15.71 -12.47 -2.30
CA LEU A 20 15.58 -13.16 -1.01
C LEU A 20 16.33 -12.36 0.05
N TYR A 21 15.67 -12.12 1.18
CA TYR A 21 16.23 -11.42 2.33
C TYR A 21 16.16 -12.29 3.57
N ARG A 22 17.18 -12.16 4.42
CA ARG A 22 17.13 -12.58 5.83
C ARG A 22 16.98 -11.34 6.69
N PHE A 23 16.06 -11.32 7.62
CA PHE A 23 15.86 -10.17 8.51
C PHE A 23 15.80 -10.60 9.98
N GLY A 24 15.34 -9.72 10.86
CA GLY A 24 15.13 -10.05 12.26
C GLY A 24 16.39 -10.27 13.09
N SER A 25 16.30 -11.12 14.10
CA SER A 25 17.35 -11.29 15.13
C SER A 25 18.66 -11.85 14.56
N GLN A 26 18.57 -12.71 13.53
CA GLN A 26 19.72 -13.29 12.84
C GLN A 26 20.45 -12.27 11.98
N ALA A 27 19.73 -11.41 11.25
CA ALA A 27 20.34 -10.34 10.46
C ALA A 27 21.01 -9.27 11.34
N LYS A 28 20.50 -9.05 12.56
CA LYS A 28 21.04 -8.07 13.52
C LYS A 28 22.19 -8.59 14.39
N GLY A 29 22.56 -9.88 14.26
CA GLY A 29 23.61 -10.50 15.07
C GLY A 29 23.25 -10.68 16.55
N THR A 30 21.96 -10.59 16.90
CA THR A 30 21.44 -10.73 18.28
C THR A 30 20.71 -12.07 18.50
N ALA A 31 20.84 -13.00 17.55
CA ALA A 31 20.21 -14.30 17.60
C ALA A 31 20.65 -15.12 18.82
N ARG A 32 19.67 -15.75 19.46
CA ARG A 32 19.83 -16.78 20.49
C ARG A 32 19.79 -18.15 19.83
N ARG A 33 20.14 -19.21 20.58
CA ARG A 33 20.16 -20.59 20.07
C ARG A 33 18.78 -21.12 19.61
N ASP A 34 17.72 -20.49 20.09
CA ASP A 34 16.31 -20.80 19.83
C ASP A 34 15.64 -19.79 18.88
N SER A 35 16.41 -18.92 18.22
CA SER A 35 15.84 -17.89 17.36
C SER A 35 15.36 -18.43 16.02
N ASP A 36 14.11 -18.10 15.70
CA ASP A 36 13.49 -18.35 14.41
C ASP A 36 14.30 -17.72 13.26
N MET A 37 14.12 -18.27 12.07
CA MET A 37 14.73 -17.78 10.85
C MET A 37 13.71 -16.92 10.08
N ASP A 38 13.86 -15.61 10.21
CA ASP A 38 13.08 -14.61 9.50
C ASP A 38 13.56 -14.47 8.04
N LEU A 39 12.75 -14.94 7.09
CA LEU A 39 13.03 -14.85 5.65
C LEU A 39 11.94 -14.05 4.93
N ALA A 40 12.34 -13.26 3.94
CA ALA A 40 11.42 -12.53 3.11
C ALA A 40 11.73 -12.71 1.62
N VAL A 41 10.70 -12.98 0.83
CA VAL A 41 10.80 -13.22 -0.60
C VAL A 41 10.09 -12.12 -1.37
N LEU A 42 10.78 -11.57 -2.36
CA LEU A 42 10.18 -10.77 -3.41
C LEU A 42 10.13 -11.65 -4.65
N ALA A 43 8.95 -12.12 -5.02
CA ALA A 43 8.70 -12.86 -6.26
C ALA A 43 7.95 -11.96 -7.25
N ARG A 44 7.98 -12.22 -8.56
CA ARG A 44 7.15 -11.48 -9.54
C ARG A 44 5.67 -11.70 -9.29
N ASP A 45 5.30 -12.94 -9.00
CA ASP A 45 3.94 -13.38 -8.76
C ASP A 45 3.77 -13.66 -7.25
N PRO A 46 2.70 -13.18 -6.58
CA PRO A 46 2.49 -13.43 -5.16
C PRO A 46 2.43 -14.93 -4.84
N ILE A 47 3.01 -15.34 -3.71
CA ILE A 47 3.01 -16.75 -3.33
C ILE A 47 1.67 -17.07 -2.65
N PRO A 48 0.90 -18.08 -3.12
CA PRO A 48 -0.33 -18.49 -2.45
C PRO A 48 -0.08 -18.83 -0.98
N ASN A 49 -0.99 -18.42 -0.09
CA ASN A 49 -0.80 -18.57 1.36
C ASN A 49 -0.51 -20.01 1.79
N LEU A 50 -1.23 -21.00 1.22
CA LEU A 50 -0.99 -22.41 1.50
C LEU A 50 0.43 -22.83 1.09
N ARG A 51 0.87 -22.47 -0.12
CA ARG A 51 2.21 -22.80 -0.59
C ARG A 51 3.30 -22.11 0.23
N ARG A 52 3.08 -20.86 0.64
CA ARG A 52 4.01 -20.13 1.52
C ARG A 52 4.15 -20.81 2.88
N PHE A 53 3.04 -21.29 3.44
CA PHE A 53 3.05 -22.05 4.69
C PHE A 53 3.78 -23.39 4.56
N GLU A 54 3.48 -24.17 3.52
CA GLU A 54 4.18 -25.43 3.22
C GLU A 54 5.68 -25.22 3.06
N LEU A 55 6.09 -24.22 2.29
CA LEU A 55 7.50 -23.88 2.06
C LEU A 55 8.20 -23.50 3.37
N ALA A 56 7.55 -22.75 4.26
CA ALA A 56 8.09 -22.43 5.56
C ALA A 56 8.34 -23.70 6.41
N GLN A 57 7.41 -24.65 6.41
CA GLN A 57 7.56 -25.92 7.13
C GLN A 57 8.67 -26.81 6.53
N GLU A 58 8.73 -26.89 5.20
CA GLU A 58 9.80 -27.60 4.49
C GLU A 58 11.18 -27.04 4.88
N LEU A 59 11.32 -25.71 4.89
CA LEU A 59 12.54 -25.02 5.30
C LEU A 59 12.85 -25.25 6.78
N ALA A 60 11.85 -25.25 7.66
CA ALA A 60 12.03 -25.44 9.09
C ALA A 60 12.61 -26.83 9.40
N VAL A 61 12.14 -27.87 8.71
CA VAL A 61 12.69 -29.23 8.83
C VAL A 61 14.16 -29.29 8.40
N GLN A 62 14.53 -28.62 7.31
CA GLN A 62 15.89 -28.62 6.77
C GLN A 62 16.87 -27.74 7.56
N LEU A 63 16.37 -26.69 8.20
CA LEU A 63 17.15 -25.75 9.02
C LEU A 63 17.22 -26.16 10.49
N HIS A 64 16.32 -27.06 10.92
CA HIS A 64 16.14 -27.45 12.33
C HIS A 64 15.83 -26.26 13.25
N CYS A 65 15.12 -25.26 12.73
CA CYS A 65 14.58 -24.12 13.47
C CYS A 65 13.28 -23.64 12.79
N ASP A 66 12.43 -22.93 13.52
CA ASP A 66 11.23 -22.36 12.93
C ASP A 66 11.59 -21.30 11.88
N VAL A 67 10.75 -21.17 10.85
CA VAL A 67 10.97 -20.28 9.71
C VAL A 67 9.75 -19.41 9.51
N ASP A 68 9.94 -18.10 9.63
CA ASP A 68 8.94 -17.09 9.31
C ASP A 68 9.16 -16.58 7.90
N LEU A 69 8.32 -17.02 6.95
CA LEU A 69 8.44 -16.66 5.55
C LEU A 69 7.45 -15.56 5.15
N VAL A 70 7.97 -14.36 4.87
CA VAL A 70 7.21 -13.17 4.44
C VAL A 70 7.22 -13.02 2.92
N ASP A 71 6.04 -12.85 2.32
CA ASP A 71 5.92 -12.38 0.93
C ASP A 71 5.91 -10.85 0.90
N LEU A 72 6.97 -10.25 0.36
CA LEU A 72 7.14 -8.80 0.32
C LEU A 72 6.05 -8.08 -0.50
N ARG A 73 5.47 -8.72 -1.53
CA ARG A 73 4.38 -8.11 -2.30
C ARG A 73 3.11 -7.97 -1.48
N ASN A 74 2.84 -8.92 -0.59
CA ASN A 74 1.65 -8.90 0.27
C ASN A 74 1.91 -8.33 1.67
N ALA A 75 3.17 -8.13 2.05
CA ALA A 75 3.54 -7.58 3.35
C ALA A 75 3.08 -6.12 3.53
N SER A 76 2.74 -5.76 4.77
CA SER A 76 2.39 -4.39 5.14
C SER A 76 3.58 -3.44 4.93
N THR A 77 3.31 -2.13 4.76
CA THR A 77 4.35 -1.10 4.61
C THR A 77 5.37 -1.12 5.74
N VAL A 78 4.94 -1.35 6.98
CA VAL A 78 5.84 -1.44 8.15
C VAL A 78 6.71 -2.69 8.07
N MET A 79 6.13 -3.84 7.69
CA MET A 79 6.88 -5.08 7.55
C MET A 79 7.90 -4.99 6.41
N ARG A 80 7.51 -4.47 5.24
CA ARG A 80 8.45 -4.22 4.13
C ARG A 80 9.61 -3.32 4.59
N MET A 81 9.30 -2.23 5.28
CA MET A 81 10.33 -1.32 5.80
C MET A 81 11.27 -2.03 6.78
N GLN A 82 10.74 -2.85 7.70
CA GLN A 82 11.54 -3.62 8.63
C GLN A 82 12.50 -4.57 7.92
N VAL A 83 12.01 -5.33 6.93
CA VAL A 83 12.84 -6.24 6.12
C VAL A 83 13.91 -5.46 5.37
N LEU A 84 13.54 -4.37 4.67
CA LEU A 84 14.47 -3.68 3.77
C LEU A 84 15.51 -2.83 4.51
N SER A 85 15.19 -2.27 5.67
CA SER A 85 16.15 -1.47 6.46
C SER A 85 17.07 -2.30 7.37
N THR A 86 16.60 -3.46 7.83
CA THR A 86 17.35 -4.25 8.81
C THR A 86 17.80 -5.61 8.30
N GLY A 87 17.24 -6.06 7.18
CA GLY A 87 17.57 -7.32 6.56
C GLY A 87 18.80 -7.25 5.67
N THR A 88 19.38 -8.42 5.44
CA THR A 88 20.46 -8.65 4.48
C THR A 88 19.88 -9.35 3.25
N CYS A 89 20.15 -8.80 2.07
CA CYS A 89 19.81 -9.46 0.81
C CYS A 89 20.75 -10.67 0.62
N LEU A 90 20.18 -11.88 0.64
CA LEU A 90 20.93 -13.12 0.42
C LEU A 90 21.07 -13.44 -1.07
N ASP A 91 20.06 -13.08 -1.88
CA ASP A 91 20.05 -13.35 -3.31
C ASP A 91 19.22 -12.33 -4.09
N THR A 92 19.62 -12.05 -5.34
CA THR A 92 18.91 -11.18 -6.28
C THR A 92 19.03 -11.71 -7.70
N GLN A 93 17.89 -11.97 -8.36
CA GLN A 93 17.81 -12.40 -9.77
C GLN A 93 17.65 -11.20 -10.71
N ASN A 94 17.09 -10.09 -10.22
CA ASN A 94 16.92 -8.89 -11.01
C ASN A 94 17.08 -7.65 -10.12
N GLU A 95 18.26 -7.06 -10.19
CA GLU A 95 18.66 -5.91 -9.38
C GLU A 95 17.81 -4.66 -9.66
N SER A 96 17.39 -4.45 -10.91
CA SER A 96 16.57 -3.30 -11.29
C SER A 96 15.18 -3.39 -10.64
N VAL A 97 14.52 -4.55 -10.74
CA VAL A 97 13.19 -4.78 -10.13
C VAL A 97 13.28 -4.71 -8.60
N ARG A 98 14.36 -5.25 -8.01
CA ARG A 98 14.62 -5.15 -6.57
C ARG A 98 14.70 -3.69 -6.12
N ARG A 99 15.53 -2.88 -6.78
CA ARG A 99 15.72 -1.45 -6.44
C ARG A 99 14.45 -0.64 -6.62
N GLU A 100 13.70 -0.91 -7.68
CA GLU A 100 12.40 -0.27 -7.91
C GLU A 100 11.43 -0.57 -6.77
N PHE A 101 11.31 -1.85 -6.37
CA PHE A 101 10.48 -2.24 -5.23
C PHE A 101 10.92 -1.57 -3.92
N GLU A 102 12.23 -1.52 -3.66
CA GLU A 102 12.79 -0.85 -2.47
C GLU A 102 12.46 0.63 -2.45
N MET A 103 12.64 1.33 -3.58
CA MET A 103 12.29 2.75 -3.72
C MET A 103 10.81 3.00 -3.40
N TYR A 104 9.89 2.20 -3.95
CA TYR A 104 8.47 2.33 -3.66
C TYR A 104 8.15 2.04 -2.20
N ALA A 105 8.76 1.01 -1.61
CA ALA A 105 8.57 0.67 -0.19
C ALA A 105 9.05 1.80 0.74
N TYR A 106 10.20 2.42 0.46
CA TYR A 106 10.69 3.59 1.20
C TYR A 106 9.76 4.80 1.03
N SER A 107 9.26 5.06 -0.18
CA SER A 107 8.28 6.12 -0.45
C SER A 107 6.98 5.91 0.33
N ASP A 108 6.45 4.68 0.32
CA ASP A 108 5.23 4.33 1.05
C ASP A 108 5.42 4.45 2.57
N TYR A 109 6.58 4.07 3.11
CA TYR A 109 6.88 4.21 4.53
C TYR A 109 7.07 5.68 4.96
N ALA A 110 7.78 6.48 4.15
CA ALA A 110 7.90 7.91 4.38
C ALA A 110 6.52 8.58 4.40
N ARG A 111 5.65 8.20 3.45
CA ARG A 111 4.25 8.64 3.43
C ARG A 111 3.52 8.22 4.70
N LEU A 112 3.57 6.95 5.08
CA LEU A 112 2.89 6.44 6.27
C LEU A 112 3.26 7.23 7.54
N ASN A 113 4.54 7.60 7.67
CA ASN A 113 5.02 8.41 8.79
C ASN A 113 4.57 9.87 8.71
N GLU A 114 4.61 10.47 7.51
CA GLU A 114 4.06 11.81 7.24
C GLU A 114 2.57 11.88 7.60
N GLU A 115 1.81 10.87 7.18
CA GLU A 115 0.40 10.71 7.47
C GLU A 115 0.20 10.63 8.97
N ARG A 116 0.86 9.69 9.64
CA ARG A 116 0.66 9.43 11.08
C ARG A 116 1.33 10.42 12.01
N ARG A 117 2.11 11.41 11.51
CA ARG A 117 2.90 12.32 12.37
C ARG A 117 2.08 12.95 13.49
N GLU A 118 0.95 13.56 13.14
CA GLU A 118 0.11 14.25 14.14
C GLU A 118 -0.56 13.26 15.10
N ILE A 119 -0.93 12.08 14.61
CA ILE A 119 -1.46 11.00 15.46
C ILE A 119 -0.41 10.55 16.47
N LEU A 120 0.80 10.24 16.01
CA LEU A 120 1.89 9.77 16.86
C LEU A 120 2.31 10.84 17.88
N LYS A 121 2.34 12.13 17.47
CA LYS A 121 2.60 13.26 18.37
C LYS A 121 1.52 13.43 19.44
N ARG A 122 0.25 13.20 19.09
CA ARG A 122 -0.86 13.19 20.05
C ARG A 122 -0.74 12.00 20.99
N ILE A 123 -0.55 10.78 20.49
CA ILE A 123 -0.39 9.57 21.31
C ILE A 123 0.79 9.72 22.27
N SER A 124 1.92 10.27 21.84
CA SER A 124 3.06 10.50 22.74
C SER A 124 2.76 11.51 23.85
N THR A 125 1.77 12.38 23.65
CA THR A 125 1.36 13.42 24.60
C THR A 125 0.19 12.98 25.49
N THR A 126 -0.77 12.22 24.96
CA THR A 126 -2.06 11.90 25.61
C THR A 126 -2.24 10.40 25.93
N GLY A 127 -1.45 9.52 25.31
CA GLY A 127 -1.57 8.07 25.42
C GLY A 127 -2.81 7.44 24.75
N LEU A 128 -3.65 8.23 24.07
CA LEU A 128 -4.95 7.79 23.54
C LEU A 128 -5.01 7.95 22.02
N VAL A 129 -5.56 6.94 21.34
CA VAL A 129 -5.92 6.98 19.91
C VAL A 129 -7.40 7.31 19.80
N HIS A 130 -7.76 8.46 19.21
CA HIS A 130 -9.17 8.79 18.98
C HIS A 130 -9.57 8.44 17.53
N GLY A 131 -10.80 7.98 17.34
CA GLY A 131 -11.29 7.64 15.99
C GLY A 131 -11.30 8.83 15.03
N ASN A 132 -11.45 10.04 15.57
CA ASN A 132 -11.41 11.26 14.76
C ASN A 132 -10.01 11.57 14.21
N ASP A 133 -8.95 11.14 14.90
CA ASP A 133 -7.58 11.28 14.42
C ASP A 133 -7.36 10.49 13.11
N ILE A 134 -8.00 9.32 12.98
CA ILE A 134 -7.90 8.47 11.78
C ILE A 134 -8.63 9.11 10.59
N ILE A 135 -9.82 9.67 10.81
CA ILE A 135 -10.61 10.36 9.78
C ILE A 135 -9.84 11.58 9.25
N LEU A 136 -9.38 12.44 10.15
CA LEU A 136 -8.65 13.66 9.80
C LEU A 136 -7.35 13.33 9.05
N ASN A 137 -6.65 12.28 9.46
CA ASN A 137 -5.43 11.85 8.80
C ASN A 137 -5.68 11.35 7.37
N LYS A 138 -6.67 10.47 7.18
CA LYS A 138 -7.01 9.99 5.84
C LYS A 138 -7.48 11.14 4.94
N ALA A 139 -8.28 12.08 5.46
CA ALA A 139 -8.69 13.28 4.75
C ALA A 139 -7.48 14.17 4.35
N ALA A 140 -6.53 14.39 5.26
CA ALA A 140 -5.30 15.14 4.97
C ALA A 140 -4.41 14.42 3.94
N SER A 141 -4.41 13.10 3.94
CA SER A 141 -3.66 12.28 2.98
C SER A 141 -4.22 12.39 1.57
N ILE A 142 -5.56 12.39 1.44
CA ILE A 142 -6.25 12.71 0.19
C ILE A 142 -5.82 14.11 -0.29
N GLU A 143 -5.92 15.14 0.56
CA GLU A 143 -5.58 16.52 0.16
C GLU A 143 -4.14 16.66 -0.31
N ARG A 144 -3.17 16.04 0.38
CA ARG A 144 -1.76 16.04 -0.06
C ARG A 144 -1.57 15.39 -1.44
N CYS A 145 -2.26 14.28 -1.70
CA CYS A 145 -2.19 13.64 -3.01
C CYS A 145 -2.75 14.56 -4.10
N LEU A 146 -3.90 15.19 -3.86
CA LEU A 146 -4.52 16.14 -4.80
C LEU A 146 -3.61 17.34 -5.07
N GLN A 147 -3.03 17.91 -4.02
CA GLN A 147 -2.09 19.02 -4.13
C GLN A 147 -0.87 18.64 -4.98
N ARG A 148 -0.31 17.44 -4.76
CA ARG A 148 0.83 16.97 -5.55
C ARG A 148 0.48 16.74 -7.03
N ILE A 149 -0.72 16.23 -7.31
CA ILE A 149 -1.23 16.08 -8.68
C ILE A 149 -1.28 17.44 -9.37
N LEU A 150 -1.85 18.45 -8.70
CA LEU A 150 -1.99 19.80 -9.26
C LEU A 150 -0.64 20.48 -9.49
N GLU A 151 0.31 20.33 -8.55
CA GLU A 151 1.69 20.83 -8.68
C GLU A 151 2.41 20.21 -9.87
N GLU A 152 2.30 18.90 -10.06
CA GLU A 152 3.01 18.22 -11.13
C GLU A 152 2.36 18.44 -12.49
N TYR A 153 1.02 18.47 -12.55
CA TYR A 153 0.26 18.76 -13.76
C TYR A 153 0.46 20.22 -14.19
N ALA A 154 0.47 21.16 -13.24
CA ALA A 154 0.67 22.60 -13.47
C ALA A 154 -0.24 23.23 -14.55
N GLY A 155 -1.39 22.61 -14.84
CA GLY A 155 -2.31 23.04 -15.88
C GLY A 155 -1.84 22.74 -17.32
N ASP A 156 -0.75 22.00 -17.49
CA ASP A 156 -0.16 21.68 -18.80
C ASP A 156 -0.21 20.17 -19.07
N ASN A 157 -0.94 19.79 -20.12
CA ASN A 157 -1.06 18.38 -20.51
C ASN A 157 0.27 17.77 -20.98
N GLN A 158 1.25 18.57 -21.40
CA GLN A 158 2.58 18.07 -21.74
C GLN A 158 3.28 17.44 -20.52
N ASN A 159 2.97 17.91 -19.31
CA ASN A 159 3.48 17.31 -18.08
C ASN A 159 2.95 15.90 -17.83
N LEU A 160 1.77 15.57 -18.39
CA LEU A 160 1.17 14.24 -18.27
C LEU A 160 1.57 13.32 -19.42
N VAL A 161 1.80 13.84 -20.63
CA VAL A 161 1.99 13.02 -21.84
C VAL A 161 3.45 12.92 -22.27
N ALA A 162 4.25 13.97 -22.08
CA ALA A 162 5.61 14.06 -22.59
C ALA A 162 6.70 14.02 -21.50
N ASN A 163 6.33 14.26 -20.24
CA ASN A 163 7.26 14.22 -19.10
C ASN A 163 7.01 12.98 -18.24
N GLN A 164 7.83 11.95 -18.42
CA GLN A 164 7.66 10.67 -17.74
C GLN A 164 7.70 10.78 -16.21
N THR A 165 8.61 11.58 -15.64
CA THR A 165 8.70 11.75 -14.17
C THR A 165 7.44 12.40 -13.60
N LYS A 166 6.93 13.45 -14.26
CA LYS A 166 5.71 14.13 -13.84
C LYS A 166 4.48 13.24 -14.02
N GLN A 167 4.39 12.55 -15.15
CA GLN A 167 3.36 11.56 -15.43
C GLN A 167 3.32 10.49 -14.32
N GLU A 168 4.44 9.86 -14.00
CA GLU A 168 4.53 8.83 -12.96
C GLU A 168 4.12 9.39 -11.59
N ALA A 169 4.56 10.60 -11.24
CA ALA A 169 4.16 11.26 -10.00
C ALA A 169 2.65 11.53 -9.94
N ILE A 170 2.05 12.02 -11.03
CA ILE A 170 0.61 12.29 -11.12
C ILE A 170 -0.19 11.00 -10.95
N ILE A 171 0.13 9.96 -11.72
CA ILE A 171 -0.58 8.69 -11.69
C ILE A 171 -0.48 8.04 -10.31
N LEU A 172 0.72 8.04 -9.71
CA LEU A 172 0.95 7.52 -8.38
C LEU A 172 0.08 8.23 -7.33
N ASN A 173 0.03 9.57 -7.36
CA ASN A 173 -0.77 10.32 -6.40
C ASN A 173 -2.28 10.14 -6.64
N LEU A 174 -2.72 9.93 -7.89
CA LEU A 174 -4.11 9.62 -8.18
C LEU A 174 -4.52 8.26 -7.59
N GLN A 175 -3.70 7.23 -7.77
CA GLN A 175 -3.92 5.92 -7.17
C GLN A 175 -3.98 6.00 -5.63
N ARG A 176 -3.07 6.77 -5.01
CA ARG A 176 -3.03 6.99 -3.56
C ARG A 176 -4.24 7.74 -3.03
N ALA A 177 -4.76 8.73 -3.78
CA ALA A 177 -6.00 9.43 -3.45
C ALA A 177 -7.20 8.47 -3.46
N CYS A 178 -7.31 7.62 -4.49
CA CYS A 178 -8.36 6.58 -4.56
C CYS A 178 -8.29 5.63 -3.36
N GLU A 179 -7.11 5.10 -3.05
CA GLU A 179 -6.93 4.17 -1.92
C GLU A 179 -7.28 4.82 -0.58
N SER A 180 -6.81 6.05 -0.33
CA SER A 180 -7.13 6.79 0.89
C SER A 180 -8.62 7.08 1.03
N ALA A 181 -9.32 7.32 -0.09
CA ALA A 181 -10.77 7.54 -0.09
C ALA A 181 -11.55 6.26 0.23
N ILE A 182 -11.17 5.11 -0.35
CA ILE A 182 -11.76 3.81 -0.04
C ILE A 182 -11.57 3.48 1.43
N ASP A 183 -10.33 3.62 1.91
CA ASP A 183 -9.96 3.38 3.29
C ASP A 183 -10.78 4.25 4.27
N LEU A 184 -10.97 5.53 3.93
CA LEU A 184 -11.78 6.43 4.73
C LEU A 184 -13.24 5.98 4.73
N ALA A 185 -13.78 5.60 3.58
CA ALA A 185 -15.15 5.10 3.48
C ALA A 185 -15.36 3.82 4.29
N MET A 186 -14.46 2.84 4.15
CA MET A 186 -14.49 1.58 4.90
C MET A 186 -14.38 1.82 6.41
N TYR A 187 -13.47 2.71 6.83
CA TYR A 187 -13.33 3.07 8.24
C TYR A 187 -14.64 3.62 8.80
N VAL A 188 -15.28 4.53 8.09
CA VAL A 188 -16.56 5.14 8.51
C VAL A 188 -17.69 4.11 8.57
N VAL A 189 -17.80 3.25 7.55
CA VAL A 189 -18.77 2.15 7.51
C VAL A 189 -18.63 1.25 8.74
N ASN A 190 -17.40 0.90 9.11
CA ASN A 190 -17.12 0.09 10.29
C ASN A 190 -17.49 0.83 11.59
N GLN A 191 -17.04 2.09 11.74
CA GLN A 191 -17.34 2.90 12.94
C GLN A 191 -18.85 3.10 13.18
N ARG A 192 -19.64 3.27 12.11
CA ARG A 192 -21.10 3.42 12.18
C ARG A 192 -21.86 2.09 12.09
N ARG A 193 -21.16 0.97 11.92
CA ARG A 193 -21.74 -0.39 11.79
C ARG A 193 -22.78 -0.50 10.68
N LEU A 194 -22.48 0.07 9.51
CA LEU A 194 -23.43 0.16 8.39
C LEU A 194 -23.56 -1.13 7.58
N GLY A 195 -22.72 -2.13 7.86
CA GLY A 195 -22.66 -3.39 7.13
C GLY A 195 -21.23 -3.79 6.82
N VAL A 196 -21.07 -4.85 6.01
CA VAL A 196 -19.76 -5.36 5.55
C VAL A 196 -19.69 -5.19 4.03
N PRO A 197 -18.91 -4.23 3.51
CA PRO A 197 -18.64 -4.11 2.07
C PRO A 197 -18.04 -5.42 1.56
N GLN A 198 -18.54 -5.94 0.43
CA GLN A 198 -17.89 -7.08 -0.25
C GLN A 198 -16.81 -6.55 -1.20
N GLU A 199 -17.08 -5.42 -1.84
CA GLU A 199 -16.20 -4.71 -2.75
C GLU A 199 -15.90 -3.29 -2.27
N SER A 200 -14.86 -2.67 -2.85
CA SER A 200 -14.44 -1.31 -2.45
C SER A 200 -15.49 -0.24 -2.77
N HIS A 201 -16.30 -0.44 -3.81
CA HIS A 201 -17.36 0.49 -4.19
C HIS A 201 -18.59 0.41 -3.26
N ASP A 202 -18.86 -0.76 -2.66
CA ASP A 202 -19.97 -0.96 -1.72
C ASP A 202 -19.89 -0.02 -0.52
N ALA A 203 -18.67 0.33 -0.08
CA ALA A 203 -18.47 1.24 1.02
C ALA A 203 -19.17 2.58 0.79
N PHE A 204 -19.12 3.13 -0.43
CA PHE A 204 -19.78 4.39 -0.77
C PHE A 204 -21.30 4.25 -0.84
N THR A 205 -21.80 3.11 -1.33
CA THR A 205 -23.24 2.79 -1.33
C THR A 205 -23.80 2.72 0.08
N LEU A 206 -23.07 2.11 1.01
CA LEU A 206 -23.47 2.05 2.42
C LEU A 206 -23.50 3.44 3.07
N LEU A 207 -22.51 4.29 2.77
CA LEU A 207 -22.50 5.68 3.25
C LEU A 207 -23.65 6.52 2.69
N GLN A 208 -24.00 6.33 1.42
CA GLN A 208 -25.18 6.96 0.81
C GLN A 208 -26.46 6.49 1.50
N THR A 209 -26.62 5.18 1.68
CA THR A 209 -27.82 4.58 2.29
C THR A 209 -28.02 5.08 3.73
N ALA A 210 -26.93 5.31 4.45
CA ALA A 210 -26.94 5.90 5.78
C ALA A 210 -27.16 7.43 5.80
N GLY A 211 -27.30 8.07 4.64
CA GLY A 211 -27.47 9.53 4.51
C GLY A 211 -26.22 10.35 4.83
N ILE A 212 -25.04 9.70 4.92
CA ILE A 212 -23.76 10.37 5.20
C ILE A 212 -23.23 11.04 3.92
N LEU A 213 -23.45 10.42 2.75
CA LEU A 213 -23.09 10.99 1.46
C LEU A 213 -24.33 11.31 0.62
N PRO A 214 -24.35 12.44 -0.10
CA PRO A 214 -25.28 12.66 -1.20
C PRO A 214 -25.17 11.57 -2.27
N ALA A 215 -26.29 11.17 -2.86
CA ALA A 215 -26.35 10.09 -3.85
C ALA A 215 -25.50 10.35 -5.10
N ASP A 216 -25.46 11.60 -5.54
CA ASP A 216 -24.67 12.04 -6.69
C ASP A 216 -23.17 11.91 -6.41
N LEU A 217 -22.72 12.35 -5.23
CA LEU A 217 -21.32 12.24 -4.82
C LEU A 217 -20.90 10.78 -4.60
N ALA A 218 -21.74 9.97 -3.96
CA ALA A 218 -21.47 8.55 -3.78
C ALA A 218 -21.29 7.82 -5.12
N THR A 219 -22.15 8.11 -6.11
CA THR A 219 -22.05 7.54 -7.46
C THR A 219 -20.74 7.94 -8.14
N ARG A 220 -20.35 9.21 -8.07
CA ARG A 220 -19.08 9.69 -8.66
C ARG A 220 -17.86 9.05 -7.99
N MET A 221 -17.87 8.91 -6.66
CA MET A 221 -16.80 8.23 -5.93
C MET A 221 -16.70 6.73 -6.26
N GLN A 222 -17.83 6.04 -6.47
CA GLN A 222 -17.84 4.63 -6.91
C GLN A 222 -17.16 4.47 -8.28
N HIS A 223 -17.48 5.35 -9.25
CA HIS A 223 -16.84 5.33 -10.57
C HIS A 223 -15.32 5.58 -10.49
N MET A 224 -14.91 6.53 -9.65
CA MET A 224 -13.50 6.85 -9.41
C MET A 224 -12.71 5.66 -8.83
N VAL A 225 -13.33 4.88 -7.96
CA VAL A 225 -12.73 3.69 -7.37
C VAL A 225 -12.72 2.51 -8.34
N GLY A 226 -13.76 2.37 -9.18
CA GLY A 226 -13.75 1.44 -10.29
C GLY A 226 -12.60 1.71 -11.27
N PHE A 227 -12.25 2.98 -11.50
CA PHE A 227 -11.08 3.37 -12.30
C PHE A 227 -9.76 2.84 -11.74
N ARG A 228 -9.57 2.82 -10.41
CA ARG A 228 -8.35 2.24 -9.79
C ARG A 228 -8.12 0.80 -10.28
N ASN A 229 -9.17 0.00 -10.37
CA ASN A 229 -9.06 -1.40 -10.79
C ASN A 229 -8.66 -1.54 -12.26
N VAL A 230 -9.12 -0.63 -13.13
CA VAL A 230 -8.75 -0.59 -14.56
C VAL A 230 -7.34 -0.04 -14.75
N ALA A 231 -6.98 1.04 -14.05
CA ALA A 231 -5.70 1.72 -14.18
C ALA A 231 -4.51 0.93 -13.60
N VAL A 232 -4.75 0.05 -12.63
CA VAL A 232 -3.71 -0.77 -11.99
C VAL A 232 -3.40 -2.05 -12.79
N GLN A 233 -4.32 -2.55 -13.62
CA GLN A 233 -4.14 -3.82 -14.34
C GLN A 233 -3.59 -3.69 -15.78
N GLU A 234 -3.75 -2.53 -16.45
CA GLU A 234 -3.45 -2.38 -17.88
C GLU A 234 -2.34 -1.35 -18.21
N TYR A 235 -1.24 -1.36 -17.46
CA TYR A 235 -0.16 -0.39 -17.62
C TYR A 235 0.87 -0.77 -18.70
N PRO A 236 0.49 -0.76 -19.99
CA PRO A 236 1.43 -0.14 -20.93
C PRO A 236 0.87 0.83 -21.97
N ARG A 237 -0.43 0.92 -22.30
CA ARG A 237 -0.88 1.80 -23.41
C ARG A 237 -2.25 2.49 -23.29
N LEU A 238 -3.00 2.30 -22.21
CA LEU A 238 -4.39 2.76 -22.14
C LEU A 238 -4.71 3.37 -20.77
N ASN A 239 -4.31 4.63 -20.48
CA ASN A 239 -5.04 5.45 -19.49
C ASN A 239 -4.68 6.94 -19.30
N LEU A 240 -3.89 7.58 -20.18
CA LEU A 240 -3.56 9.00 -19.99
C LEU A 240 -4.76 9.93 -20.21
N ASP A 241 -5.64 9.62 -21.16
CA ASP A 241 -6.86 10.42 -21.40
C ASP A 241 -7.82 10.39 -20.21
N VAL A 242 -7.94 9.23 -19.55
CA VAL A 242 -8.78 9.10 -18.38
C VAL A 242 -8.13 9.75 -17.17
N ALA A 243 -6.82 9.60 -16.97
CA ALA A 243 -6.09 10.34 -15.94
C ALA A 243 -6.30 11.85 -16.12
N GLN A 244 -6.17 12.36 -17.36
CA GLN A 244 -6.45 13.76 -17.67
C GLN A 244 -7.90 14.15 -17.36
N ALA A 245 -8.87 13.31 -17.72
CA ALA A 245 -10.28 13.55 -17.42
C ALA A 245 -10.55 13.63 -15.92
N ILE A 246 -9.91 12.77 -15.12
CA ILE A 246 -10.03 12.78 -13.66
C ILE A 246 -9.39 14.05 -13.09
N ILE A 247 -8.17 14.38 -13.52
CA ILE A 247 -7.43 15.57 -13.08
C ILE A 247 -8.25 16.85 -13.34
N THR A 248 -8.89 16.93 -14.51
CA THR A 248 -9.58 18.14 -14.95
C THR A 248 -11.03 18.24 -14.48
N LYS A 249 -11.71 17.12 -14.21
CA LYS A 249 -13.16 17.11 -13.96
C LYS A 249 -13.58 16.55 -12.61
N GLN A 250 -12.74 15.76 -11.94
CA GLN A 250 -13.19 14.92 -10.83
C GLN A 250 -12.31 14.99 -9.57
N LEU A 251 -11.19 15.72 -9.57
CA LEU A 251 -10.38 15.89 -8.35
C LEU A 251 -11.17 16.53 -7.19
N GLU A 252 -12.12 17.41 -7.50
CA GLU A 252 -12.91 18.10 -6.49
C GLU A 252 -13.92 17.19 -5.78
N ASP A 253 -14.27 16.05 -6.40
CA ASP A 253 -15.11 15.05 -5.74
C ASP A 253 -14.40 14.43 -4.53
N PHE A 254 -13.08 14.23 -4.58
CA PHE A 254 -12.30 13.76 -3.44
C PHE A 254 -12.34 14.74 -2.26
N ARG A 255 -12.23 16.04 -2.54
CA ARG A 255 -12.33 17.11 -1.52
C ARG A 255 -13.73 17.19 -0.93
N THR A 256 -14.73 17.11 -1.79
CA THR A 256 -16.14 17.15 -1.38
C THR A 256 -16.45 15.93 -0.50
N PHE A 257 -15.97 14.75 -0.89
CA PHE A 257 -16.08 13.52 -0.09
C PHE A 257 -15.38 13.64 1.26
N SER A 258 -14.09 13.98 1.29
CA SER A 258 -13.32 14.04 2.53
C SER A 258 -13.88 15.07 3.50
N SER A 259 -14.26 16.26 3.02
CA SER A 259 -14.87 17.30 3.84
C SER A 259 -16.27 16.93 4.36
N THR A 260 -17.08 16.23 3.56
CA THR A 260 -18.39 15.72 3.99
C THR A 260 -18.24 14.72 5.13
N ILE A 261 -17.28 13.79 5.01
CA ILE A 261 -16.98 12.84 6.07
C ILE A 261 -16.48 13.56 7.32
N VAL A 262 -15.50 14.46 7.21
CA VAL A 262 -14.98 15.20 8.38
C VAL A 262 -16.09 15.97 9.11
N LYS A 263 -17.03 16.59 8.39
CA LYS A 263 -18.18 17.29 9.00
C LYS A 263 -19.15 16.36 9.72
N ALA A 264 -19.31 15.12 9.25
CA ALA A 264 -20.19 14.13 9.86
C ALA A 264 -19.61 13.50 11.15
N PHE A 265 -18.35 13.80 11.48
CA PHE A 265 -17.61 13.26 12.62
C PHE A 265 -16.86 14.38 13.37
N PRO A 266 -17.55 15.19 14.19
CA PRO A 266 -16.92 16.19 15.06
C PRO A 266 -16.13 15.58 16.22
#